data_AF-A0A3S4PS92-F1
#
_entry.id   AF-A0A3S4PS92-F1
#
_cell.length_a   1.000
_cell.length_b   1.000
_cell.length_c   1.000
_cell.angle_alpha   90.00
_cell.angle_beta   90.00
_cell.angle_gamma   90.00
#
_symmetry.space_group_name_H-M   'P 1'
#
loop_
_entity.id
_entity.type
_entity.pdbx_description
1 polymer ?
#
loop_
_entity_poly.entity_id
_entity_poly.type
_entity_poly.pdbx_seq_one_letter_code
_entity_poly.pdbx_strand_id
1 'polypeptide(L)'
;MAKQDSDCITLDLFSDIRKVGRPKTNPLTREQQIRINKRNQLKRDKSSGLKRVELKLHEGLVQQLEDLASTLNVSRSELIVTILQDYFKIEK
;
A
#
# COMPACT_ATOMS: atom_id res chain seq x y z
N MET A 1 36.95 14.31 -14.51
CA MET A 1 36.35 15.63 -14.78
C MET A 1 35.58 16.04 -13.54
N ALA A 2 36.02 17.10 -12.87
CA ALA A 2 35.41 17.57 -11.62
C ALA A 2 33.99 18.07 -11.91
N LYS A 3 32.97 17.47 -11.29
CA LYS A 3 31.62 18.04 -11.27
C LYS A 3 31.69 19.28 -10.39
N GLN A 4 31.42 20.42 -10.99
CA GLN A 4 31.30 21.68 -10.28
C GLN A 4 30.09 21.58 -9.33
N ASP A 5 30.33 21.70 -8.02
CA ASP A 5 29.25 21.87 -7.04
C ASP A 5 28.62 23.24 -7.31
N SER A 6 27.51 23.24 -8.06
CA SER A 6 26.69 24.44 -8.19
C SER A 6 26.14 24.76 -6.82
N ASP A 7 26.67 25.80 -6.21
CA ASP A 7 26.25 26.30 -4.91
C ASP A 7 24.72 26.58 -4.95
N CYS A 8 23.94 25.72 -4.30
CA CYS A 8 22.47 25.76 -4.36
C CYS A 8 21.88 26.81 -3.41
N ILE A 9 22.72 27.48 -2.64
CA ILE A 9 22.33 28.38 -1.55
C ILE A 9 22.41 29.84 -2.01
N THR A 10 23.37 30.17 -2.88
CA THR A 10 23.58 31.52 -3.40
C THR A 10 22.65 31.79 -4.58
N LEU A 11 21.83 32.85 -4.47
CA LEU A 11 21.00 33.34 -5.57
C LEU A 11 21.90 33.87 -6.69
N ASP A 12 21.90 33.19 -7.83
CA ASP A 12 22.61 33.64 -9.02
C ASP A 12 21.77 34.70 -9.76
N LEU A 13 22.13 35.97 -9.53
CA LEU A 13 21.46 37.15 -10.05
C LEU A 13 21.61 37.32 -11.58
N PHE A 14 22.47 36.54 -12.23
CA PHE A 14 22.76 36.63 -13.67
C PHE A 14 22.21 35.44 -14.47
N SER A 15 21.49 34.51 -13.82
CA SER A 15 20.90 33.36 -14.49
C SER A 15 19.52 33.69 -15.07
N ASP A 16 19.42 33.80 -16.40
CA ASP A 16 18.14 34.00 -17.12
C ASP A 16 17.25 32.72 -17.14
N ILE A 17 17.80 31.58 -16.72
CA ILE A 17 17.13 30.28 -16.73
C ILE A 17 16.40 30.08 -15.40
N ARG A 18 15.07 29.94 -15.44
CA ARG A 18 14.28 29.56 -14.27
C ARG A 18 14.76 28.20 -13.75
N LYS A 19 15.43 28.16 -12.60
CA LYS A 19 15.76 26.90 -11.91
C LYS A 19 14.46 26.14 -11.62
N VAL A 20 14.31 24.94 -12.20
CA VAL A 20 13.23 24.02 -11.83
C VAL A 20 13.43 23.66 -10.37
N GLY A 21 12.61 24.26 -9.49
CA GLY A 21 12.64 23.97 -8.07
C GLY A 21 12.28 22.50 -7.78
N ARG A 22 12.38 22.12 -6.51
CA ARG A 22 11.91 20.82 -6.02
C ARG A 22 10.48 20.57 -6.53
N PRO A 23 10.17 19.40 -7.12
CA PRO A 23 8.80 19.06 -7.49
C PRO A 23 7.90 19.29 -6.28
N LYS A 24 6.79 20.02 -6.45
CA LYS A 24 5.83 20.22 -5.36
C LYS A 24 5.51 18.84 -4.80
N THR A 25 5.88 18.62 -3.54
CA THR A 25 5.32 17.55 -2.71
C THR A 25 3.84 17.47 -3.05
N ASN A 26 3.39 16.28 -3.48
CA ASN A 26 2.10 16.00 -4.12
C ASN A 26 1.08 17.15 -4.02
N PRO A 27 0.61 17.73 -5.16
CA PRO A 27 -0.19 18.96 -5.18
C PRO A 27 -1.53 18.85 -4.45
N LEU A 28 -1.93 17.63 -4.07
CA LEU A 28 -3.15 17.34 -3.33
C LEU A 28 -2.91 17.36 -1.83
N THR A 29 -3.92 17.81 -1.09
CA THR A 29 -3.93 17.70 0.38
C THR A 29 -3.90 16.23 0.83
N ARG A 30 -3.42 15.97 2.05
CA ARG A 30 -3.32 14.61 2.60
C ARG A 30 -4.67 13.87 2.56
N GLU A 31 -5.77 14.55 2.85
CA GLU A 31 -7.12 13.96 2.78
C GLU A 31 -7.51 13.55 1.36
N GLN A 32 -7.24 14.40 0.37
CA GLN A 32 -7.50 14.10 -1.04
C GLN A 32 -6.65 12.91 -1.51
N GLN A 33 -5.38 12.86 -1.09
CA GLN A 33 -4.50 11.72 -1.38
C GLN A 33 -5.05 10.42 -0.82
N ILE A 34 -5.52 10.40 0.43
CA ILE A 34 -6.10 9.20 1.05
C ILE A 34 -7.33 8.71 0.26
N ARG A 35 -8.22 9.63 -0.14
CA ARG A 35 -9.41 9.30 -0.94
C ARG A 35 -9.04 8.69 -2.30
N ILE A 36 -8.07 9.27 -3.00
CA ILE A 36 -7.61 8.77 -4.30
C ILE A 36 -6.94 7.40 -4.14
N ASN A 37 -6.07 7.25 -3.15
CA ASN A 37 -5.39 5.99 -2.89
C ASN A 37 -6.39 4.87 -2.57
N LYS A 38 -7.41 5.15 -1.75
CA LYS A 38 -8.49 4.20 -1.48
C LYS A 38 -9.26 3.83 -2.74
N ARG A 39 -9.60 4.80 -3.60
CA ARG A 39 -10.28 4.53 -4.86
C ARG A 39 -9.42 3.68 -5.81
N ASN A 40 -8.13 3.95 -5.89
CA ASN A 40 -7.20 3.18 -6.71
C ASN A 40 -7.01 1.76 -6.18
N GLN A 41 -6.97 1.58 -4.85
CA GLN A 41 -6.99 0.27 -4.21
C GLN A 41 -8.22 -0.53 -4.65
N LEU A 42 -9.42 0.04 -4.47
CA LEU A 42 -10.67 -0.64 -4.86
C LEU A 42 -10.74 -0.97 -6.36
N LYS A 43 -10.21 -0.08 -7.22
CA LYS A 43 -10.12 -0.35 -8.67
C LYS A 43 -9.21 -1.54 -8.98
N ARG A 44 -8.04 -1.60 -8.34
CA ARG A 44 -7.09 -2.72 -8.49
C ARG A 44 -7.69 -4.03 -7.99
N ASP A 45 -8.29 -4.01 -6.81
CA ASP A 45 -8.93 -5.20 -6.23
C ASP A 45 -10.03 -5.72 -7.17
N LYS A 46 -10.85 -4.83 -7.72
CA LYS A 46 -11.89 -5.18 -8.70
C LYS A 46 -11.31 -5.76 -10.00
N SER A 47 -10.23 -5.17 -10.54
CA SER A 47 -9.60 -5.71 -11.75
C SER A 47 -8.97 -7.08 -11.53
N SER A 48 -8.47 -7.35 -10.32
CA SER A 48 -7.91 -8.65 -9.94
C SER A 48 -8.98 -9.67 -9.54
N GLY A 49 -10.27 -9.34 -9.66
CA GLY A 49 -11.38 -10.23 -9.29
C GLY A 49 -11.53 -10.46 -7.78
N LEU A 50 -10.80 -9.69 -6.94
CA LEU A 50 -10.83 -9.83 -5.50
C LEU A 50 -12.13 -9.27 -4.93
N LYS A 51 -12.75 -10.01 -4.00
CA LYS A 51 -13.93 -9.58 -3.24
C LYS A 51 -13.63 -9.66 -1.76
N ARG A 52 -14.03 -8.63 -1.01
CA ARG A 52 -13.95 -8.58 0.45
C ARG A 52 -15.21 -9.21 1.03
N VAL A 53 -15.02 -10.17 1.92
CA VAL A 53 -16.10 -10.77 2.73
C VAL A 53 -15.91 -10.33 4.17
N GLU A 54 -16.97 -9.86 4.80
CA GLU A 54 -16.98 -9.46 6.21
C GLU A 54 -17.74 -10.52 7.01
N LEU A 55 -17.11 -11.06 8.05
CA LEU A 55 -17.62 -12.17 8.84
C LEU A 55 -17.71 -11.76 10.32
N LYS A 56 -18.82 -12.12 10.97
CA LYS A 56 -18.97 -12.02 12.43
C LYS A 56 -18.75 -13.40 13.03
N LEU A 57 -17.78 -13.53 13.92
CA LEU A 57 -17.37 -14.78 14.54
C LEU A 57 -17.35 -14.62 16.06
N HIS A 58 -17.46 -15.73 16.78
CA HIS A 58 -17.23 -15.74 18.23
C HIS A 58 -15.76 -15.46 18.55
N GLU A 59 -15.52 -14.74 19.64
CA GLU A 59 -14.18 -14.33 20.07
C GLU A 59 -13.21 -15.53 20.23
N GLY A 60 -13.66 -16.61 20.87
CA GLY A 60 -12.83 -17.81 21.04
C GLY A 60 -12.37 -18.45 19.73
N LEU A 61 -13.20 -18.39 18.68
CA LEU A 61 -12.81 -18.89 17.35
C LEU A 61 -11.79 -17.96 16.69
N VAL A 62 -11.94 -16.64 16.87
CA VAL A 62 -10.97 -15.66 16.35
C VAL A 62 -9.61 -15.85 17.02
N GLN A 63 -9.59 -16.10 18.33
CA GLN A 63 -8.35 -16.36 19.07
C GLN A 63 -7.65 -17.62 18.55
N GLN A 64 -8.38 -18.73 18.38
CA GLN A 64 -7.81 -19.97 17.82
C GLN A 64 -7.22 -19.75 16.42
N LEU A 65 -7.86 -18.94 15.57
CA LEU A 65 -7.32 -18.59 14.26
C LEU A 65 -6.04 -17.76 14.35
N GLU A 66 -5.96 -16.82 15.30
CA GLU A 66 -4.75 -16.02 15.53
C GLU A 66 -3.58 -16.85 16.08
N ASP A 67 -3.86 -17.76 17.02
CA ASP A 67 -2.84 -18.65 17.60
C ASP A 67 -2.28 -19.60 16.54
N LEU A 68 -3.14 -20.16 15.69
CA LEU A 68 -2.74 -21.05 14.60
C LEU A 68 -1.97 -20.28 13.51
N ALA A 69 -2.42 -19.07 13.15
CA ALA A 69 -1.73 -18.21 12.20
C ALA A 69 -0.33 -17.83 12.71
N SER A 70 -0.20 -17.54 14.01
CA SER A 70 1.08 -17.24 14.66
C SER A 70 2.01 -18.45 14.65
N THR A 71 1.48 -19.65 14.92
CA THR A 71 2.25 -20.90 14.89
C THR A 71 2.78 -21.22 13.48
N LEU A 72 1.99 -20.94 12.45
CA LEU A 72 2.37 -21.12 11.05
C LEU A 72 3.14 -19.92 10.47
N ASN A 73 3.33 -18.85 11.24
CA ASN A 73 3.98 -17.60 10.82
C ASN A 73 3.37 -16.99 9.55
N VAL A 74 2.03 -17.06 9.42
CA VAL A 74 1.25 -16.47 8.32
C VAL A 74 0.26 -15.45 8.86
N SER A 75 -0.24 -14.56 8.01
CA SER A 75 -1.33 -13.67 8.42
C SER A 75 -2.63 -14.45 8.62
N ARG A 76 -3.49 -14.01 9.55
CA ARG A 76 -4.84 -14.57 9.73
C ARG A 76 -5.64 -14.61 8.42
N SER A 77 -5.48 -13.60 7.57
CA SER A 77 -6.13 -13.56 6.24
C SER A 77 -5.65 -14.67 5.31
N GLU A 78 -4.34 -14.92 5.26
CA GLU A 78 -3.77 -15.99 4.44
C GLU A 78 -4.21 -17.35 4.95
N LEU A 79 -4.21 -17.55 6.28
CA LEU A 79 -4.70 -18.79 6.88
C LEU A 79 -6.16 -19.10 6.52
N ILE A 80 -7.03 -18.09 6.57
CA ILE A 80 -8.44 -18.29 6.18
C ILE A 80 -8.54 -18.67 4.70
N VAL A 81 -7.74 -18.04 3.84
CA VAL A 81 -7.70 -18.38 2.41
C VAL A 81 -7.23 -19.82 2.20
N THR A 82 -6.18 -20.27 2.89
CA THR A 82 -5.69 -21.66 2.76
C THR A 82 -6.73 -22.65 3.24
N ILE A 83 -7.37 -22.42 4.40
CA ILE A 83 -8.46 -23.28 4.90
C ILE A 83 -9.59 -23.39 3.87
N LEU A 84 -9.99 -22.28 3.25
CA LEU A 84 -11.05 -22.29 2.24
C LEU A 84 -10.62 -23.02 0.95
N GLN A 85 -9.38 -22.80 0.49
CA GLN A 85 -8.83 -23.51 -0.67
C GLN A 85 -8.78 -25.02 -0.45
N ASP A 86 -8.32 -25.45 0.73
CA ASP A 86 -8.26 -26.85 1.12
C ASP A 86 -9.65 -27.47 1.22
N TYR A 87 -10.62 -26.76 1.82
CA TYR A 87 -11.99 -27.23 1.96
C TYR A 87 -12.67 -27.43 0.60
N PHE A 88 -12.50 -26.48 -0.34
CA PHE A 88 -13.03 -26.58 -1.69
C PHE A 88 -12.18 -27.45 -2.62
N LYS A 89 -11.05 -27.98 -2.14
CA LYS A 89 -10.06 -28.74 -2.94
C LYS A 89 -9.65 -28.01 -4.22
N ILE A 90 -9.46 -26.69 -4.11
CA ILE A 90 -8.99 -25.88 -5.23
C ILE A 90 -7.49 -26.17 -5.34
N GLU A 91 -7.11 -27.01 -6.30
CA GLU A 91 -5.70 -27.23 -6.63
C GLU A 91 -5.08 -25.91 -7.12
N LYS A 92 -3.82 -25.68 -6.71
CA LYS A 92 -3.03 -24.53 -7.15
C LYS A 92 -2.63 -24.62 -8.61
#